data_AF-A0A117NLG4-F1
#
_entry.id   AF-A0A117NLG4-F1
#
_cell.length_a   1.000
_cell.length_b   1.000
_cell.length_c   1.000
_cell.angle_alpha   90.00
_cell.angle_beta   90.00
_cell.angle_gamma   90.00
#
_symmetry.space_group_name_H-M   'P 1'
#
loop_
_entity.id
_entity.type
_entity.pdbx_description
1 polymer ?
#
loop_
_entity_poly.entity_id
_entity_poly.type
_entity_poly.pdbx_seq_one_letter_code
_entity_poly.pdbx_strand_id
1 'polypeptide(L)'
;MRVVLAGRIEILSKQDFEISYHECLRVTIVQWHRYHSREHSLSRNSRILATMPQMGFLPLPGDHITFEKPKPAEWTIVAKLSQEVYQNDEIDVQDGAGPSYAVATFRVYSGLDGQEAYMRIYLQVPHKGTRCIPPNERAKQAAAGYHSEVEAMKAFYEQGSTITPTLLAISEDIQDKQGIIPGGYVIHCVFQRVPGLRPADDNISPEYRPTPHKFFLAFDKPEQDHIRMVFDKEYRELNKLGWVPNFPRPMGLIWDSDVSKLYFVDFRDAREVRDQEMGDDDGEKRRHILWRSWGLAIASDKRWDEVDLSKWKL
;
A
#
# COMPACT_ATOMS: atom_id res chain seq x y z
N MET A 1 13.82 -64.24 29.56
CA MET A 1 14.98 -63.89 28.70
C MET A 1 14.68 -62.53 28.07
N ARG A 2 15.27 -61.45 28.60
CA ARG A 2 15.16 -60.08 28.08
C ARG A 2 16.37 -59.80 27.21
N VAL A 3 16.19 -59.19 26.05
CA VAL A 3 17.25 -58.55 25.26
C VAL A 3 16.78 -57.14 24.90
N VAL A 4 17.72 -56.21 24.93
CA VAL A 4 17.60 -54.75 25.04
C VAL A 4 18.52 -54.11 23.98
N LEU A 5 18.03 -53.05 23.30
CA LEU A 5 18.72 -51.96 22.55
C LEU A 5 19.53 -52.33 21.26
N ALA A 6 19.77 -51.50 20.23
CA ALA A 6 19.84 -50.03 20.08
C ALA A 6 19.86 -49.55 18.58
N GLY A 7 19.62 -48.25 18.35
CA GLY A 7 20.22 -47.37 17.30
C GLY A 7 19.40 -47.13 16.02
N ARG A 8 19.21 -45.92 15.46
CA ARG A 8 19.96 -44.64 15.50
C ARG A 8 18.99 -43.44 15.38
N ILE A 9 19.22 -42.43 16.22
CA ILE A 9 18.72 -41.04 16.05
C ILE A 9 19.89 -40.27 15.43
N GLU A 10 19.67 -39.62 14.28
CA GLU A 10 20.62 -38.65 13.73
C GLU A 10 20.49 -37.34 14.52
N ILE A 11 21.57 -37.00 15.22
CA ILE A 11 21.73 -35.75 15.96
C ILE A 11 22.23 -34.72 14.95
N LEU A 12 21.37 -33.78 14.56
CA LEU A 12 21.80 -32.55 13.88
C LEU A 12 22.70 -31.76 14.86
N SER A 13 23.84 -31.33 14.34
CA SER A 13 24.95 -30.79 15.13
C SER A 13 24.58 -29.45 15.81
N LYS A 14 25.14 -29.22 17.01
CA LYS A 14 25.00 -27.97 17.78
C LYS A 14 25.47 -26.70 17.04
N GLN A 15 26.22 -26.84 15.94
CA GLN A 15 26.83 -25.71 15.24
C GLN A 15 25.85 -24.91 14.38
N ASP A 16 24.75 -25.50 13.90
CA ASP A 16 23.76 -24.79 13.07
C ASP A 16 22.80 -23.91 13.89
N PHE A 17 22.68 -24.18 15.20
CA PHE A 17 21.88 -23.37 16.13
C PHE A 17 22.64 -22.14 16.67
N GLU A 18 23.97 -22.20 16.78
CA GLU A 18 24.79 -21.13 17.35
C GLU A 18 25.00 -19.95 16.39
N ILE A 19 24.97 -20.18 15.07
CA ILE A 19 25.16 -19.10 14.08
C ILE A 19 23.94 -18.16 14.05
N SER A 20 22.72 -18.70 14.17
CA SER A 20 21.49 -17.90 14.23
C SER A 20 21.35 -17.09 15.54
N TYR A 21 21.93 -17.57 16.65
CA TYR A 21 21.89 -16.86 17.94
C TYR A 21 22.94 -15.72 18.02
N HIS A 22 24.13 -15.92 17.44
CA HIS A 22 25.20 -14.92 17.49
C HIS A 22 24.97 -13.70 16.60
N GLU A 23 24.30 -13.84 15.45
CA GLU A 23 23.88 -12.68 14.65
C GLU A 23 22.75 -11.89 15.31
N CYS A 24 21.85 -12.57 16.03
CA CYS A 24 20.77 -11.91 16.77
C CYS A 24 21.31 -11.11 17.97
N LEU A 25 22.29 -11.65 18.70
CA LEU A 25 22.91 -10.96 19.85
C LEU A 25 23.70 -9.69 19.45
N ARG A 26 24.30 -9.66 18.26
CA ARG A 26 24.98 -8.45 17.74
C ARG A 26 24.01 -7.30 17.49
N VAL A 27 22.77 -7.58 17.07
CA VAL A 27 21.74 -6.56 16.85
C VAL A 27 21.18 -6.05 18.19
N THR A 28 21.01 -6.94 19.18
CA THR A 28 20.48 -6.56 20.50
C THR A 28 21.47 -5.72 21.33
N ILE A 29 22.78 -6.00 21.27
CA ILE A 29 23.80 -5.27 22.05
C ILE A 29 24.00 -3.83 21.54
N VAL A 30 23.91 -3.61 20.22
CA VAL A 30 24.01 -2.26 19.65
C VAL A 30 22.77 -1.40 19.95
N GLN A 31 21.60 -2.02 20.14
CA GLN A 31 20.37 -1.33 20.51
C GLN A 31 20.27 -1.03 22.02
N TRP A 32 20.88 -1.85 22.88
CA TRP A 32 20.82 -1.64 24.34
C TRP A 32 21.66 -0.43 24.81
N HIS A 33 22.81 -0.16 24.18
CA HIS A 33 23.65 1.00 24.54
C HIS A 33 23.15 2.37 24.04
N ARG A 34 22.09 2.42 23.21
CA ARG A 34 21.41 3.68 22.84
C ARG A 34 20.15 3.97 23.65
N TYR A 35 19.69 3.04 24.48
CA TYR A 35 18.42 3.17 25.22
C TYR A 35 18.55 3.84 26.60
N HIS A 36 19.77 4.01 27.14
CA HIS A 36 19.99 4.61 28.47
C HIS A 36 20.42 6.09 28.47
N SER A 37 19.97 6.87 27.50
CA SER A 37 20.10 8.33 27.59
C SER A 37 18.87 9.02 27.02
N ARG A 38 18.06 9.55 27.96
CA ARG A 38 16.95 10.51 27.86
C ARG A 38 15.54 9.91 27.98
N GLU A 39 15.06 9.87 29.22
CA GLU A 39 13.65 10.06 29.53
C GLU A 39 13.34 11.57 29.60
N HIS A 40 12.38 12.06 28.81
CA HIS A 40 11.09 12.61 29.29
C HIS A 40 10.28 13.29 28.17
N SER A 41 8.97 12.98 28.18
CA SER A 41 7.80 13.62 27.54
C SER A 41 7.41 13.26 26.09
N LEU A 42 6.43 12.33 26.03
CA LEU A 42 5.18 12.27 25.24
C LEU A 42 5.07 13.04 23.91
N SER A 43 5.00 12.30 22.79
CA SER A 43 3.92 12.37 21.78
C SER A 43 4.10 11.28 20.71
N ARG A 44 2.97 10.70 20.27
CA ARG A 44 2.81 9.51 19.43
C ARG A 44 3.28 9.70 17.98
N ASN A 45 3.61 8.57 17.34
CA ASN A 45 3.89 8.33 15.92
C ASN A 45 5.29 8.70 15.41
N SER A 46 6.32 7.99 15.88
CA SER A 46 7.58 7.87 15.15
C SER A 46 7.47 6.74 14.11
N ARG A 47 7.25 7.12 12.84
CA ARG A 47 7.54 6.26 11.69
C ARG A 47 9.03 5.98 11.67
N ILE A 48 9.44 4.80 12.10
CA ILE A 48 10.82 4.34 11.93
C ILE A 48 10.90 3.69 10.55
N LEU A 49 11.46 4.42 9.57
CA LEU A 49 11.94 3.84 8.32
C LEU A 49 13.19 3.01 8.63
N ALA A 50 12.98 1.75 9.02
CA ALA A 50 14.06 0.78 9.12
C ALA A 50 14.26 0.13 7.74
N THR A 51 15.37 0.45 7.08
CA THR A 51 15.81 -0.29 5.90
C THR A 51 16.26 -1.68 6.34
N MET A 52 15.47 -2.71 6.03
CA MET A 52 15.84 -4.10 6.29
C MET A 52 16.69 -4.69 5.16
N PRO A 53 17.56 -5.67 5.46
CA PRO A 53 18.17 -6.52 4.44
C PRO A 53 17.08 -7.24 3.64
N GLN A 54 17.37 -7.52 2.36
CA GLN A 54 16.42 -8.14 1.44
C GLN A 54 15.77 -9.37 2.10
N MET A 55 14.46 -9.34 2.31
CA MET A 55 13.73 -10.55 2.64
C MET A 55 13.77 -11.42 1.38
N GLY A 56 14.45 -12.58 1.44
CA GLY A 56 14.57 -13.54 0.34
C GLY A 56 13.26 -14.23 -0.06
N PHE A 57 12.13 -13.56 0.17
CA PHE A 57 10.77 -14.01 -0.13
C PHE A 57 10.08 -13.10 -1.15
N LEU A 58 10.66 -11.94 -1.46
CA LEU A 58 10.14 -11.06 -2.50
C LEU A 58 10.79 -11.43 -3.84
N PRO A 59 10.05 -11.35 -4.94
CA PRO A 59 10.58 -11.68 -6.24
C PRO A 59 11.64 -10.65 -6.68
N LEU A 60 12.57 -11.11 -7.50
CA LEU A 60 13.69 -10.36 -8.06
C LEU A 60 13.40 -9.96 -9.51
N PRO A 61 14.05 -8.90 -10.03
CA PRO A 61 14.00 -8.60 -11.45
C PRO A 61 14.36 -9.81 -12.31
N GLY A 62 13.51 -10.14 -13.29
CA GLY A 62 13.63 -11.32 -14.13
C GLY A 62 12.77 -12.51 -13.67
N ASP A 63 12.24 -12.51 -12.44
CA ASP A 63 11.34 -13.58 -11.99
C ASP A 63 10.01 -13.53 -12.75
N HIS A 64 9.46 -14.71 -13.05
CA HIS A 64 8.16 -14.88 -13.71
C HIS A 64 7.13 -15.34 -12.69
N ILE A 65 5.94 -14.73 -12.73
CA ILE A 65 4.83 -15.08 -11.85
C ILE A 65 3.59 -15.31 -12.71
N THR A 66 2.96 -16.47 -12.54
CA THR A 66 1.76 -16.88 -13.25
C THR A 66 0.53 -16.72 -12.37
N PHE A 67 -0.58 -16.34 -13.00
CA PHE A 67 -1.87 -16.12 -12.37
C PHE A 67 -2.97 -16.82 -13.15
N GLU A 68 -3.98 -17.32 -12.45
CA GLU A 68 -5.17 -17.93 -13.07
C GLU A 68 -6.34 -16.95 -13.18
N LYS A 69 -6.39 -15.93 -12.30
CA LYS A 69 -7.49 -14.98 -12.18
C LYS A 69 -7.04 -13.55 -12.46
N PRO A 70 -7.91 -12.69 -13.03
CA PRO A 70 -9.25 -13.00 -13.53
C PRO A 70 -9.24 -13.80 -14.85
N LYS A 71 -8.08 -13.88 -15.51
CA LYS A 71 -7.78 -14.76 -16.63
C LYS A 71 -6.32 -15.24 -16.50
N PRO A 72 -5.94 -16.36 -17.13
CA PRO A 72 -4.55 -16.80 -17.16
C PRO A 72 -3.62 -15.71 -17.68
N ALA A 73 -2.58 -15.39 -16.92
CA ALA A 73 -1.58 -14.38 -17.27
C ALA A 73 -0.22 -14.71 -16.65
N GLU A 74 0.85 -14.32 -17.35
CA GLU A 74 2.23 -14.38 -16.83
C GLU A 74 2.82 -12.97 -16.83
N TRP A 75 3.49 -12.62 -15.73
CA TRP A 75 4.15 -11.34 -15.56
C TRP A 75 5.60 -11.53 -15.14
N THR A 76 6.50 -10.82 -15.81
CA THR A 76 7.91 -10.74 -15.44
C THR A 76 8.15 -9.52 -14.56
N ILE A 77 8.86 -9.69 -13.44
CA ILE A 77 9.27 -8.58 -12.60
C ILE A 77 10.35 -7.76 -13.31
N VAL A 78 10.10 -6.47 -13.49
CA VAL A 78 11.05 -5.55 -14.11
C VAL A 78 11.87 -4.82 -13.06
N ALA A 79 11.21 -4.29 -12.03
CA ALA A 79 11.89 -3.55 -10.96
C ALA A 79 11.04 -3.49 -9.69
N LYS A 80 11.69 -3.51 -8.52
CA LYS A 80 11.06 -3.15 -7.25
C LYS A 80 11.03 -1.63 -7.11
N LEU A 81 9.85 -1.06 -6.88
CA LEU A 81 9.62 0.39 -6.77
C LEU A 81 9.59 0.84 -5.31
N SER A 82 8.95 0.07 -4.43
CA SER A 82 8.87 0.38 -3.00
C SER A 82 8.70 -0.87 -2.15
N GLN A 83 9.01 -0.74 -0.86
CA GLN A 83 8.76 -1.77 0.15
C GLN A 83 8.54 -1.09 1.50
N GLU A 84 7.46 -1.45 2.17
CA GLU A 84 7.06 -0.94 3.47
C GLU A 84 6.70 -2.11 4.39
N VAL A 85 6.86 -1.90 5.69
CA VAL A 85 6.55 -2.92 6.71
C VAL A 85 5.75 -2.25 7.82
N TYR A 86 4.63 -2.85 8.14
CA TYR A 86 3.68 -2.43 9.17
C TYR A 86 3.66 -3.53 10.24
N GLN A 87 4.39 -3.29 11.33
CA GLN A 87 4.47 -4.24 12.44
C GLN A 87 3.76 -3.68 13.66
N ASN A 88 2.74 -4.42 14.09
CA ASN A 88 2.09 -4.27 15.38
C ASN A 88 2.78 -5.19 16.39
N ASP A 89 2.77 -4.81 17.67
CA ASP A 89 3.07 -5.74 18.74
C ASP A 89 1.83 -6.56 19.14
N GLU A 90 1.99 -7.51 20.05
CA GLU A 90 0.91 -8.42 20.43
C GLU A 90 -0.25 -7.69 21.12
N ILE A 91 0.03 -6.62 21.86
CA ILE A 91 -1.00 -5.82 22.55
C ILE A 91 -1.83 -5.07 21.52
N ASP A 92 -1.16 -4.40 20.56
CA ASP A 92 -1.84 -3.68 19.47
C ASP A 92 -2.77 -4.62 18.68
N VAL A 93 -2.34 -5.86 18.42
CA VAL A 93 -3.14 -6.86 17.69
C VAL A 93 -4.35 -7.27 18.52
N GLN A 94 -4.18 -7.52 19.82
CA GLN A 94 -5.28 -7.84 20.74
C GLN A 94 -6.30 -6.69 20.85
N ASP A 95 -5.82 -5.45 20.75
CA ASP A 95 -6.64 -4.23 20.74
C ASP A 95 -7.28 -3.93 19.37
N GLY A 96 -7.04 -4.77 18.36
CA GLY A 96 -7.72 -4.71 17.06
C GLY A 96 -6.96 -4.02 15.92
N ALA A 97 -5.65 -3.76 16.05
CA ALA A 97 -4.84 -3.15 15.00
C ALA A 97 -4.66 -4.05 13.74
N GLY A 98 -5.11 -5.29 13.79
CA GLY A 98 -4.96 -6.28 12.72
C GLY A 98 -3.56 -6.91 12.65
N PRO A 99 -3.36 -7.89 11.76
CA PRO A 99 -2.08 -8.60 11.65
C PRO A 99 -0.97 -7.70 11.09
N SER A 100 0.27 -7.96 11.51
CA SER A 100 1.45 -7.32 10.93
C SER A 100 1.66 -7.76 9.48
N TYR A 101 2.03 -6.83 8.60
CA TYR A 101 2.25 -7.12 7.19
C TYR A 101 3.36 -6.29 6.55
N ALA A 102 3.90 -6.80 5.46
CA ALA A 102 4.77 -6.07 4.55
C ALA A 102 4.06 -5.89 3.22
N VAL A 103 4.41 -4.81 2.52
CA VAL A 103 3.87 -4.52 1.21
C VAL A 103 4.95 -3.99 0.30
N ALA A 104 5.04 -4.54 -0.90
CA ALA A 104 6.00 -4.13 -1.91
C ALA A 104 5.29 -3.84 -3.23
N THR A 105 5.76 -2.81 -3.93
CA THR A 105 5.27 -2.45 -5.27
C THR A 105 6.36 -2.71 -6.29
N PHE A 106 5.99 -3.34 -7.40
CA PHE A 106 6.87 -3.67 -8.51
C PHE A 106 6.33 -3.11 -9.82
N ARG A 107 7.23 -2.76 -10.74
CA ARG A 107 6.92 -2.65 -12.15
C ARG A 107 7.05 -4.04 -12.77
N VAL A 108 6.03 -4.44 -13.52
CA VAL A 108 5.97 -5.74 -14.18
C VAL A 108 5.63 -5.60 -15.65
N TYR A 109 5.96 -6.60 -16.43
CA TYR A 109 5.78 -6.64 -17.87
C TYR A 109 5.19 -7.98 -18.30
N SER A 110 4.23 -7.95 -19.21
CA SER A 110 3.68 -9.14 -19.85
C SER A 110 4.29 -9.30 -21.23
N GLY A 111 4.99 -10.42 -21.45
CA GLY A 111 5.60 -10.74 -22.74
C GLY A 111 4.59 -11.10 -23.84
N LEU A 112 3.33 -11.39 -23.48
CA LEU A 112 2.30 -11.81 -24.42
C LEU A 112 1.69 -10.63 -25.19
N ASP A 113 1.42 -9.53 -24.50
CA ASP A 113 0.76 -8.34 -25.05
C ASP A 113 1.65 -7.09 -25.02
N GLY A 114 2.86 -7.20 -24.47
CA GLY A 114 3.79 -6.08 -24.33
C GLY A 114 3.36 -5.04 -23.30
N GLN A 115 2.39 -5.36 -22.44
CA GLN A 115 1.84 -4.42 -21.47
C GLN A 115 2.76 -4.26 -20.24
N GLU A 116 2.98 -3.01 -19.81
CA GLU A 116 3.51 -2.72 -18.48
C GLU A 116 2.38 -2.54 -17.47
N ALA A 117 2.60 -3.03 -16.24
CA ALA A 117 1.67 -2.91 -15.13
C ALA A 117 2.39 -2.68 -13.81
N TYR A 118 1.62 -2.43 -12.77
CA TYR A 118 2.11 -2.47 -11.40
C TYR A 118 1.64 -3.76 -10.73
N MET A 119 2.54 -4.36 -9.94
CA MET A 119 2.19 -5.47 -9.05
C MET A 119 2.38 -5.03 -7.61
N ARG A 120 1.40 -5.30 -6.77
CA ARG A 120 1.49 -5.16 -5.33
C ARG A 120 1.48 -6.52 -4.68
N ILE A 121 2.40 -6.72 -3.75
CA ILE A 121 2.49 -7.93 -2.95
C ILE A 121 2.26 -7.54 -1.51
N TYR A 122 1.21 -8.08 -0.90
CA TYR A 122 0.98 -8.03 0.54
C TYR A 122 1.39 -9.36 1.14
N LEU A 123 2.22 -9.32 2.19
CA LEU A 123 2.74 -10.50 2.84
C LEU A 123 2.53 -10.36 4.35
N GLN A 124 1.88 -11.32 4.98
CA GLN A 124 1.82 -11.34 6.44
C GLN A 124 3.21 -11.55 7.02
N VAL A 125 3.59 -10.72 7.98
CA VAL A 125 4.89 -10.81 8.67
C VAL A 125 4.68 -10.97 10.18
N PRO A 126 5.72 -11.36 10.94
CA PRO A 126 5.58 -11.55 12.37
C PRO A 126 5.34 -10.24 13.09
N HIS A 127 4.59 -10.34 14.19
CA HIS A 127 4.48 -9.26 15.17
C HIS A 127 5.86 -8.82 15.65
N LYS A 128 5.94 -7.58 16.09
CA LYS A 128 7.19 -6.99 16.57
C LYS A 128 7.81 -7.87 17.66
N GLY A 129 9.10 -8.16 17.54
CA GLY A 129 9.82 -9.01 18.50
C GLY A 129 9.65 -10.53 18.31
N THR A 130 8.75 -10.98 17.42
CA THR A 130 8.45 -12.42 17.26
C THR A 130 9.15 -13.06 16.05
N ARG A 131 9.97 -12.32 15.30
CA ARG A 131 10.63 -12.84 14.08
C ARG A 131 11.46 -14.10 14.33
N CYS A 132 12.10 -14.19 15.50
CA CYS A 132 13.05 -15.25 15.85
C CYS A 132 12.42 -16.39 16.66
N ILE A 133 11.11 -16.36 16.96
CA ILE A 133 10.47 -17.48 17.64
C ILE A 133 10.30 -18.66 16.64
N PRO A 134 10.16 -19.90 17.14
CA PRO A 134 10.01 -21.08 16.30
C PRO A 134 8.86 -20.96 15.27
N PRO A 135 9.00 -21.50 14.05
CA PRO A 135 7.98 -21.38 13.00
C PRO A 135 6.57 -21.86 13.41
N ASN A 136 6.48 -22.92 14.21
CA ASN A 136 5.22 -23.44 14.75
C ASN A 136 4.53 -22.46 15.73
N GLU A 137 5.30 -21.64 16.45
CA GLU A 137 4.76 -20.59 17.31
C GLU A 137 4.34 -19.37 16.48
N ARG A 138 5.14 -19.00 15.47
CA ARG A 138 4.76 -17.94 14.51
C ARG A 138 3.51 -18.29 13.72
N ALA A 139 3.30 -19.56 13.39
CA ALA A 139 2.10 -20.03 12.69
C ALA A 139 0.80 -19.69 13.43
N LYS A 140 0.84 -19.55 14.76
CA LYS A 140 -0.32 -19.12 15.56
C LYS A 140 -0.76 -17.68 15.28
N GLN A 141 0.11 -16.87 14.66
CA GLN A 141 -0.19 -15.50 14.25
C GLN A 141 -0.91 -15.44 12.90
N ALA A 142 -0.98 -16.54 12.15
CA ALA A 142 -1.63 -16.59 10.85
C ALA A 142 -3.06 -16.05 10.91
N ALA A 143 -3.38 -15.14 10.01
CA ALA A 143 -4.68 -14.48 9.93
C ALA A 143 -5.18 -14.47 8.47
N ALA A 144 -6.46 -14.14 8.29
CA ALA A 144 -7.01 -13.90 6.95
C ALA A 144 -6.39 -12.61 6.37
N GLY A 145 -6.04 -12.65 5.08
CA GLY A 145 -5.52 -11.48 4.38
C GLY A 145 -6.64 -10.55 3.96
N TYR A 146 -6.79 -9.42 4.65
CA TYR A 146 -7.73 -8.37 4.29
C TYR A 146 -6.98 -7.05 4.07
N HIS A 147 -7.11 -6.48 2.88
CA HIS A 147 -6.58 -5.17 2.54
C HIS A 147 -7.61 -4.41 1.71
N SER A 148 -7.98 -3.20 2.14
CA SER A 148 -9.03 -2.41 1.48
C SER A 148 -8.70 -2.07 0.03
N GLU A 149 -7.42 -1.91 -0.33
CA GLU A 149 -7.02 -1.74 -1.72
C GLU A 149 -7.41 -2.95 -2.58
N VAL A 150 -7.18 -4.17 -2.06
CA VAL A 150 -7.47 -5.40 -2.80
C VAL A 150 -8.98 -5.53 -3.04
N GLU A 151 -9.79 -5.24 -2.02
CA GLU A 151 -11.25 -5.29 -2.13
C GLU A 151 -11.80 -4.19 -3.05
N ALA A 152 -11.27 -2.96 -2.96
CA ALA A 152 -11.64 -1.89 -3.88
C ALA A 152 -11.31 -2.26 -5.34
N MET A 153 -10.14 -2.83 -5.59
CA MET A 153 -9.72 -3.24 -6.93
C MET A 153 -10.58 -4.37 -7.51
N LYS A 154 -10.99 -5.35 -6.68
CA LYS A 154 -11.96 -6.38 -7.08
C LYS A 154 -13.31 -5.74 -7.45
N ALA A 155 -13.83 -4.86 -6.60
CA ALA A 155 -15.10 -4.18 -6.82
C ALA A 155 -15.09 -3.32 -8.11
N PHE A 156 -13.98 -2.60 -8.37
CA PHE A 156 -13.82 -1.82 -9.59
C PHE A 156 -13.79 -2.69 -10.85
N TYR A 157 -13.14 -3.85 -10.77
CA TYR A 157 -13.09 -4.80 -11.87
C TYR A 157 -14.47 -5.39 -12.17
N GLU A 158 -15.18 -5.85 -11.14
CA GLU A 158 -16.53 -6.43 -11.28
C GLU A 158 -17.53 -5.43 -11.85
N GLN A 159 -17.42 -4.16 -11.49
CA GLN A 159 -18.28 -3.08 -12.00
C GLN A 159 -17.82 -2.50 -13.34
N GLY A 160 -16.70 -2.97 -13.90
CA GLY A 160 -16.18 -2.48 -15.17
C GLY A 160 -15.75 -1.01 -15.14
N SER A 161 -15.22 -0.53 -14.00
CA SER A 161 -14.78 0.85 -13.84
C SER A 161 -13.80 1.26 -14.94
N THR A 162 -14.05 2.43 -15.53
CA THR A 162 -13.15 3.02 -16.52
C THR A 162 -12.29 4.14 -15.95
N ILE A 163 -12.55 4.59 -14.72
CA ILE A 163 -11.91 5.74 -14.07
C ILE A 163 -10.88 5.34 -13.01
N THR A 164 -10.67 4.05 -12.80
CA THR A 164 -9.65 3.48 -11.92
C THR A 164 -8.78 2.49 -12.69
N PRO A 165 -7.56 2.17 -12.22
CA PRO A 165 -6.75 1.12 -12.81
C PRO A 165 -7.51 -0.20 -12.89
N THR A 166 -7.51 -0.84 -14.05
CA THR A 166 -8.11 -2.17 -14.19
C THR A 166 -7.28 -3.22 -13.45
N LEU A 167 -7.95 -4.11 -12.71
CA LEU A 167 -7.33 -5.31 -12.15
C LEU A 167 -6.99 -6.28 -13.30
N LEU A 168 -5.72 -6.67 -13.40
CA LEU A 168 -5.21 -7.50 -14.49
C LEU A 168 -4.92 -8.93 -14.05
N ALA A 169 -4.49 -9.12 -12.81
CA ALA A 169 -4.27 -10.43 -12.20
C ALA A 169 -4.35 -10.37 -10.68
N ILE A 170 -4.77 -11.46 -10.04
CA ILE A 170 -4.80 -11.57 -8.58
C ILE A 170 -4.55 -13.02 -8.12
N SER A 171 -3.74 -13.17 -7.06
CA SER A 171 -3.61 -14.41 -6.30
C SER A 171 -3.74 -14.10 -4.81
N GLU A 172 -4.44 -14.96 -4.08
CA GLU A 172 -4.64 -14.86 -2.63
C GLU A 172 -4.31 -16.22 -2.04
N ASP A 173 -3.06 -16.35 -1.61
CA ASP A 173 -2.46 -17.62 -1.21
C ASP A 173 -2.06 -17.61 0.26
N ILE A 174 -1.62 -18.79 0.72
CA ILE A 174 -1.16 -19.01 2.08
C ILE A 174 0.31 -19.42 2.05
N GLN A 175 1.11 -18.85 2.93
CA GLN A 175 2.51 -19.17 3.13
C GLN A 175 2.66 -20.63 3.59
N ASP A 176 3.62 -21.32 2.99
CA ASP A 176 3.94 -22.71 3.30
C ASP A 176 4.58 -22.88 4.71
N LYS A 177 5.01 -24.11 5.02
CA LYS A 177 5.62 -24.45 6.31
C LYS A 177 6.97 -23.74 6.56
N GLN A 178 7.61 -23.23 5.52
CA GLN A 178 8.89 -22.54 5.53
C GLN A 178 8.72 -21.01 5.47
N GLY A 179 7.50 -20.53 5.24
CA GLY A 179 7.14 -19.13 5.23
C GLY A 179 7.52 -18.39 6.51
N ILE A 180 7.58 -17.05 6.40
CA ILE A 180 7.90 -16.20 7.54
C ILE A 180 6.79 -16.33 8.60
N ILE A 181 5.52 -16.41 8.18
CA ILE A 181 4.41 -16.85 9.02
C ILE A 181 3.80 -18.07 8.35
N PRO A 182 4.14 -19.31 8.76
CA PRO A 182 3.50 -20.48 8.20
C PRO A 182 1.99 -20.41 8.37
N GLY A 183 1.23 -20.58 7.29
CA GLY A 183 -0.23 -20.41 7.31
C GLY A 183 -0.72 -18.96 7.19
N GLY A 184 0.18 -17.96 7.22
CA GLY A 184 -0.16 -16.56 7.01
C GLY A 184 -0.42 -16.24 5.54
N TYR A 185 -1.11 -15.15 5.24
CA TYR A 185 -1.46 -14.83 3.86
C TYR A 185 -0.28 -14.29 3.04
N VAL A 186 -0.40 -14.43 1.72
CA VAL A 186 0.33 -13.66 0.71
C VAL A 186 -0.64 -13.33 -0.44
N ILE A 187 -0.74 -12.06 -0.79
CA ILE A 187 -1.65 -11.57 -1.83
C ILE A 187 -0.84 -10.85 -2.90
N HIS A 188 -0.99 -11.27 -4.13
CA HIS A 188 -0.43 -10.62 -5.31
C HIS A 188 -1.57 -9.96 -6.08
N CYS A 189 -1.46 -8.67 -6.37
CA CYS A 189 -2.44 -7.90 -7.11
C CYS A 189 -1.74 -7.13 -8.22
N VAL A 190 -2.01 -7.50 -9.48
CA VAL A 190 -1.48 -6.82 -10.67
C VAL A 190 -2.57 -5.94 -11.24
N PHE A 191 -2.27 -4.67 -11.48
CA PHE A 191 -3.22 -3.71 -12.02
C PHE A 191 -2.57 -2.75 -12.99
N GLN A 192 -3.42 -2.20 -13.84
CA GLN A 192 -3.02 -1.38 -14.97
C GLN A 192 -2.14 -0.20 -14.55
N ARG A 193 -1.06 0.00 -15.29
CA ARG A 193 -0.39 1.30 -15.33
C ARG A 193 -1.15 2.20 -16.31
N VAL A 194 -1.96 3.11 -15.78
CA VAL A 194 -2.75 4.04 -16.62
C VAL A 194 -1.85 5.09 -17.31
N PRO A 195 -2.22 5.54 -18.52
CA PRO A 195 -1.52 6.62 -19.24
C PRO A 195 -1.77 7.98 -18.59
N GLY A 196 -0.96 8.98 -18.99
CA GLY A 196 -1.12 10.38 -18.59
C GLY A 196 -0.09 10.89 -17.58
N LEU A 197 -0.31 12.13 -17.16
CA LEU A 197 0.53 12.89 -16.25
C LEU A 197 -0.10 13.01 -14.86
N ARG A 198 0.72 12.87 -13.82
CA ARG A 198 0.29 13.19 -12.46
C ARG A 198 0.21 14.70 -12.28
N PRO A 199 -0.95 15.27 -11.88
CA PRO A 199 -1.05 16.69 -11.54
C PRO A 199 -0.18 17.09 -10.34
N ALA A 200 0.18 16.13 -9.47
CA ALA A 200 1.13 16.33 -8.38
C ALA A 200 2.04 15.11 -8.19
N ASP A 201 3.32 15.35 -7.89
CA ASP A 201 4.31 14.28 -7.70
C ASP A 201 4.46 13.81 -6.24
N ASP A 202 3.80 14.48 -5.29
CA ASP A 202 3.83 14.09 -3.87
C ASP A 202 2.51 14.42 -3.18
N ASN A 203 2.39 14.01 -1.92
CA ASN A 203 1.20 14.14 -1.09
C ASN A 203 1.11 15.43 -0.27
N ILE A 204 2.02 16.38 -0.47
CA ILE A 204 2.02 17.65 0.26
C ILE A 204 0.93 18.52 -0.35
N SER A 205 0.03 19.04 0.48
CA SER A 205 -1.01 19.96 0.02
C SER A 205 -0.38 21.21 -0.61
N PRO A 206 -0.97 21.80 -1.66
CA PRO A 206 -0.39 22.91 -2.40
C PRO A 206 0.06 24.09 -1.53
N GLU A 207 -0.67 24.40 -0.46
CA GLU A 207 -0.41 25.52 0.44
C GLU A 207 0.83 25.38 1.34
N TYR A 208 1.36 24.16 1.48
CA TYR A 208 2.56 23.89 2.28
C TYR A 208 3.80 23.69 1.42
N ARG A 209 3.68 23.80 0.09
CA ARG A 209 4.80 23.64 -0.82
C ARG A 209 5.46 24.98 -1.15
N PRO A 210 6.80 25.01 -1.28
CA PRO A 210 7.50 26.18 -1.79
C PRO A 210 7.27 26.38 -3.30
N THR A 211 6.99 25.30 -4.03
CA THR A 211 6.73 25.32 -5.48
C THR A 211 5.34 24.78 -5.78
N PRO A 212 4.55 25.44 -6.65
CA PRO A 212 3.24 24.93 -7.04
C PRO A 212 3.32 23.53 -7.67
N HIS A 213 2.22 22.77 -7.59
CA HIS A 213 2.12 21.47 -8.24
C HIS A 213 2.24 21.60 -9.76
N LYS A 214 2.60 20.51 -10.44
CA LYS A 214 2.56 20.42 -11.91
C LYS A 214 1.22 20.88 -12.46
N PHE A 215 0.13 20.61 -11.75
CA PHE A 215 -1.20 21.10 -12.09
C PHE A 215 -1.24 22.60 -12.43
N PHE A 216 -0.56 23.44 -11.63
CA PHE A 216 -0.53 24.90 -11.82
C PHE A 216 0.61 25.39 -12.70
N LEU A 217 1.60 24.54 -13.00
CA LEU A 217 2.80 24.90 -13.76
C LEU A 217 2.74 24.42 -15.22
N ALA A 218 2.16 23.26 -15.46
CA ALA A 218 2.19 22.55 -16.73
C ALA A 218 0.90 22.72 -17.56
N PHE A 219 -0.23 23.00 -16.91
CA PHE A 219 -1.52 23.21 -17.59
C PHE A 219 -1.90 24.69 -17.58
N ASP A 220 -2.46 25.18 -18.67
CA ASP A 220 -3.02 26.52 -18.73
C ASP A 220 -4.40 26.59 -18.03
N LYS A 221 -4.93 27.80 -17.88
CA LYS A 221 -6.19 28.01 -17.14
C LYS A 221 -7.38 27.24 -17.77
N PRO A 222 -7.59 27.26 -19.10
CA PRO A 222 -8.62 26.44 -19.74
C PRO A 222 -8.50 24.94 -19.41
N GLU A 223 -7.30 24.37 -19.49
CA GLU A 223 -7.07 22.95 -19.20
C GLU A 223 -7.28 22.63 -17.72
N GLN A 224 -6.84 23.51 -16.81
CA GLN A 224 -7.10 23.35 -15.36
C GLN A 224 -8.60 23.34 -15.04
N ASP A 225 -9.37 24.23 -15.66
CA ASP A 225 -10.82 24.29 -15.48
C ASP A 225 -11.51 23.06 -16.09
N HIS A 226 -11.00 22.56 -17.23
CA HIS A 226 -11.46 21.32 -17.83
C HIS A 226 -11.21 20.10 -16.93
N ILE A 227 -10.00 19.97 -16.36
CA ILE A 227 -9.66 18.90 -15.41
C ILE A 227 -10.60 18.92 -14.20
N ARG A 228 -10.93 20.09 -13.65
CA ARG A 228 -11.88 20.20 -12.52
C ARG A 228 -13.29 19.77 -12.89
N MET A 229 -13.75 20.18 -14.07
CA MET A 229 -15.05 19.75 -14.59
C MET A 229 -15.12 18.22 -14.74
N VAL A 230 -14.07 17.60 -15.30
CA VAL A 230 -13.98 16.13 -15.40
C VAL A 230 -13.89 15.49 -14.02
N PHE A 231 -13.09 16.06 -13.10
CA PHE A 231 -13.00 15.58 -11.72
C PHE A 231 -14.38 15.55 -11.04
N ASP A 232 -15.15 16.63 -11.10
CA ASP A 232 -16.48 16.70 -10.47
C ASP A 232 -17.41 15.60 -10.98
N LYS A 233 -17.36 15.32 -12.30
CA LYS A 233 -18.14 14.25 -12.93
C LYS A 233 -17.67 12.88 -12.47
N GLU A 234 -16.39 12.58 -12.63
CA GLU A 234 -15.85 11.23 -12.39
C GLU A 234 -15.76 10.90 -10.90
N TYR A 235 -15.64 11.89 -10.01
CA TYR A 235 -15.66 11.65 -8.56
C TYR A 235 -17.03 11.15 -8.08
N ARG A 236 -18.12 11.61 -8.71
CA ARG A 236 -19.47 11.08 -8.44
C ARG A 236 -19.61 9.65 -8.92
N GLU A 237 -19.02 9.31 -10.08
CA GLU A 237 -18.97 7.93 -10.55
C GLU A 237 -18.12 7.06 -9.61
N LEU A 238 -17.00 7.57 -9.09
CA LEU A 238 -16.19 6.87 -8.09
C LEU A 238 -17.00 6.54 -6.83
N ASN A 239 -17.81 7.48 -6.33
CA ASN A 239 -18.67 7.22 -5.18
C ASN A 239 -19.67 6.08 -5.44
N LYS A 240 -20.22 6.00 -6.65
CA LYS A 240 -21.15 4.92 -7.04
C LYS A 240 -20.49 3.55 -7.07
N LEU A 241 -19.17 3.48 -7.27
CA LEU A 241 -18.41 2.24 -7.19
C LEU A 241 -18.29 1.69 -5.77
N GLY A 242 -18.72 2.46 -4.76
CA GLY A 242 -18.77 2.05 -3.36
C GLY A 242 -17.45 2.18 -2.60
N TRP A 243 -16.38 2.61 -3.26
CA TRP A 243 -15.03 2.74 -2.67
C TRP A 243 -14.38 4.08 -3.02
N VAL A 244 -13.79 4.73 -2.02
CA VAL A 244 -13.03 5.97 -2.16
C VAL A 244 -11.73 5.93 -1.36
N PRO A 245 -10.70 6.70 -1.72
CA PRO A 245 -9.54 6.85 -0.84
C PRO A 245 -9.96 7.45 0.50
N ASN A 246 -9.55 6.84 1.62
CA ASN A 246 -9.84 7.38 2.95
C ASN A 246 -9.18 8.75 3.16
N PHE A 247 -8.01 8.93 2.56
CA PHE A 247 -7.28 10.19 2.54
C PHE A 247 -7.10 10.63 1.09
N PRO A 248 -7.95 11.51 0.54
CA PRO A 248 -7.72 12.09 -0.79
C PRO A 248 -6.39 12.83 -0.79
N ARG A 249 -5.55 12.58 -1.81
CA ARG A 249 -4.22 13.18 -1.91
C ARG A 249 -3.93 13.70 -3.31
N PRO A 250 -3.07 14.73 -3.43
CA PRO A 250 -2.69 15.28 -4.73
C PRO A 250 -2.12 14.26 -5.72
N MET A 251 -1.39 13.24 -5.24
CA MET A 251 -0.78 12.23 -6.13
C MET A 251 -1.75 11.12 -6.57
N GLY A 252 -2.98 11.12 -6.04
CA GLY A 252 -4.01 10.11 -6.34
C GLY A 252 -4.72 10.33 -7.67
N LEU A 253 -4.26 11.27 -8.50
CA LEU A 253 -4.83 11.57 -9.82
C LEU A 253 -3.80 11.37 -10.93
N ILE A 254 -4.27 10.89 -12.07
CA ILE A 254 -3.54 10.89 -13.34
C ILE A 254 -4.45 11.46 -14.42
N TRP A 255 -3.99 12.50 -15.11
CA TRP A 255 -4.68 13.15 -16.22
C TRP A 255 -4.08 12.72 -17.55
N ASP A 256 -4.90 12.10 -18.38
CA ASP A 256 -4.58 11.77 -19.77
C ASP A 256 -5.21 12.83 -20.69
N SER A 257 -4.38 13.76 -21.15
CA SER A 257 -4.80 14.86 -22.02
C SER A 257 -5.25 14.40 -23.40
N ASP A 258 -4.70 13.28 -23.90
CA ASP A 258 -4.94 12.83 -25.28
C ASP A 258 -6.39 12.36 -25.47
N VAL A 259 -6.98 11.83 -24.40
CA VAL A 259 -8.38 11.35 -24.39
C VAL A 259 -9.25 12.11 -23.39
N SER A 260 -8.75 13.22 -22.84
CA SER A 260 -9.40 14.07 -21.84
C SER A 260 -10.00 13.27 -20.68
N LYS A 261 -9.19 12.39 -20.07
CA LYS A 261 -9.63 11.43 -19.07
C LYS A 261 -8.85 11.53 -17.77
N LEU A 262 -9.59 11.48 -16.66
CA LEU A 262 -9.02 11.48 -15.32
C LEU A 262 -9.13 10.10 -14.68
N TYR A 263 -8.02 9.62 -14.13
CA TYR A 263 -7.96 8.37 -13.38
C TYR A 263 -7.72 8.64 -11.90
N PHE A 264 -8.51 8.00 -11.04
CA PHE A 264 -8.27 7.92 -9.60
C PHE A 264 -7.37 6.72 -9.32
N VAL A 265 -6.30 6.93 -8.57
CA VAL A 265 -5.28 5.92 -8.23
C VAL A 265 -4.93 6.01 -6.74
N ASP A 266 -4.08 5.07 -6.27
CA ASP A 266 -3.58 5.00 -4.90
C ASP A 266 -4.67 4.69 -3.86
N PHE A 267 -5.26 3.49 -3.98
CA PHE A 267 -6.32 2.98 -3.10
C PHE A 267 -5.78 2.22 -1.87
N ARG A 268 -4.51 2.46 -1.51
CA ARG A 268 -3.80 1.79 -0.39
C ARG A 268 -4.55 1.83 0.93
N ASP A 269 -5.15 2.98 1.21
CA ASP A 269 -6.00 3.23 2.38
C ASP A 269 -7.45 3.47 1.90
N ALA A 270 -7.98 2.66 0.98
CA ALA A 270 -9.37 2.80 0.55
C ALA A 270 -10.34 2.53 1.70
N ARG A 271 -11.53 3.10 1.59
CA ARG A 271 -12.67 2.83 2.45
C ARG A 271 -13.94 2.71 1.64
N GLU A 272 -14.92 2.04 2.21
CA GLU A 272 -16.27 2.04 1.69
C GLU A 272 -16.89 3.44 1.78
N VAL A 273 -17.71 3.76 0.79
CA VAL A 273 -18.53 4.97 0.77
C VAL A 273 -19.66 4.79 1.77
N ARG A 274 -19.90 5.81 2.60
CA ARG A 274 -20.99 5.78 3.60
C ARG A 274 -22.27 6.31 2.98
N ASP A 275 -23.43 5.82 3.42
CA ASP A 275 -24.76 6.27 2.94
C ASP A 275 -24.95 7.79 2.95
N GLN A 276 -24.32 8.50 3.89
CA GLN A 276 -24.39 9.96 4.02
C GLN A 276 -23.58 10.72 2.96
N GLU A 277 -22.63 10.07 2.29
CA GLU A 277 -21.79 10.65 1.23
C GLU A 277 -22.39 10.42 -0.17
N MET A 278 -23.42 9.57 -0.26
CA MET A 278 -24.20 9.33 -1.47
C MET A 278 -25.25 10.42 -1.75
N GLY A 279 -25.41 11.39 -0.85
CA GLY A 279 -26.37 12.50 -1.00
C GLY A 279 -25.86 13.59 -1.94
N ASP A 280 -26.71 14.02 -2.88
CA ASP A 280 -26.45 15.02 -3.94
C ASP A 280 -26.17 16.47 -3.47
N ASP A 281 -25.99 16.72 -2.17
CA ASP A 281 -25.73 18.08 -1.67
C ASP A 281 -24.25 18.45 -1.83
N ASP A 282 -23.92 18.74 -3.08
CA ASP A 282 -22.60 19.08 -3.61
C ASP A 282 -22.41 20.61 -3.63
N GLY A 283 -22.70 21.23 -2.48
CA GLY A 283 -22.54 22.68 -2.29
C GLY A 283 -21.13 23.15 -2.68
N GLU A 284 -21.03 24.33 -3.29
CA GLU A 284 -19.79 24.90 -3.85
C GLU A 284 -18.59 24.83 -2.89
N LYS A 285 -18.83 25.05 -1.60
CA LYS A 285 -17.82 24.92 -0.54
C LYS A 285 -17.24 23.50 -0.43
N ARG A 286 -18.08 22.45 -0.49
CA ARG A 286 -17.63 21.05 -0.43
C ARG A 286 -16.76 20.71 -1.63
N ARG A 287 -17.16 21.15 -2.81
CA ARG A 287 -16.41 20.96 -4.05
C ARG A 287 -15.02 21.58 -4.00
N HIS A 288 -14.90 22.83 -3.53
CA HIS A 288 -13.60 23.47 -3.38
C HIS A 288 -12.71 22.73 -2.35
N ILE A 289 -13.29 22.28 -1.23
CA ILE A 289 -12.57 21.47 -0.24
C ILE A 289 -12.06 20.15 -0.85
N LEU A 290 -12.85 19.51 -1.72
CA LEU A 290 -12.42 18.32 -2.47
C LEU A 290 -11.28 18.70 -3.41
N TRP A 291 -11.43 19.72 -4.26
CA TRP A 291 -10.37 20.16 -5.17
C TRP A 291 -9.06 20.44 -4.42
N ARG A 292 -9.10 21.10 -3.27
CA ARG A 292 -7.90 21.32 -2.44
C ARG A 292 -7.29 20.01 -1.95
N SER A 293 -8.09 19.10 -1.41
CA SER A 293 -7.61 17.80 -0.93
C SER A 293 -6.91 16.98 -2.02
N TRP A 294 -7.38 17.13 -3.26
CA TRP A 294 -6.81 16.50 -4.45
C TRP A 294 -5.75 17.37 -5.16
N GLY A 295 -5.35 18.49 -4.57
CA GLY A 295 -4.28 19.35 -5.11
C GLY A 295 -4.66 20.13 -6.37
N LEU A 296 -5.96 20.24 -6.68
CA LEU A 296 -6.53 20.98 -7.80
C LEU A 296 -6.93 22.42 -7.42
N ALA A 297 -6.74 22.85 -6.18
CA ALA A 297 -6.98 24.23 -5.74
C ALA A 297 -6.04 24.62 -4.60
N ILE A 298 -5.72 25.91 -4.48
CA ILE A 298 -4.95 26.46 -3.35
C ILE A 298 -5.85 27.41 -2.56
N ALA A 299 -6.03 27.14 -1.26
CA ALA A 299 -6.75 28.04 -0.37
C ALA A 299 -5.89 29.28 -0.06
N SER A 300 -6.53 30.45 0.07
CA SER A 300 -5.87 31.70 0.45
C SER A 300 -5.50 31.79 1.93
N ASP A 301 -6.22 31.06 2.79
CA ASP A 301 -5.95 30.94 4.22
C ASP A 301 -5.68 29.47 4.57
N LYS A 302 -4.80 29.25 5.55
CA LYS A 302 -4.46 27.93 6.11
C LYS A 302 -5.51 27.41 7.09
N ARG A 303 -6.47 28.24 7.52
CA ARG A 303 -7.55 27.87 8.44
C ARG A 303 -8.77 27.29 7.72
N TRP A 304 -9.33 26.21 8.27
CA TRP A 304 -10.40 25.42 7.66
C TRP A 304 -11.81 26.03 7.81
N ASP A 305 -11.97 26.97 8.73
CA ASP A 305 -13.24 27.50 9.24
C ASP A 305 -13.68 28.82 8.59
N GLU A 306 -12.73 29.65 8.11
CA GLU A 306 -13.01 30.92 7.43
C GLU A 306 -12.75 30.80 5.91
N VAL A 307 -13.73 30.25 5.18
CA VAL A 307 -13.58 29.97 3.75
C VAL A 307 -14.20 31.09 2.91
N ASP A 308 -13.40 32.10 2.56
CA ASP A 308 -13.72 33.03 1.47
C ASP A 308 -13.27 32.40 0.14
N LEU A 309 -14.19 31.75 -0.56
CA LEU A 309 -13.91 31.02 -1.81
C LEU A 309 -13.39 31.94 -2.93
N SER A 310 -13.71 33.24 -2.88
CA SER A 310 -13.30 34.22 -3.92
C SER A 310 -11.79 34.45 -3.99
N LYS A 311 -11.06 34.11 -2.91
CA LYS A 311 -9.61 34.28 -2.81
C LYS A 311 -8.82 33.05 -3.19
N TRP A 312 -9.49 31.93 -3.48
CA TRP A 312 -8.82 30.68 -3.80
C TRP A 312 -8.16 30.77 -5.17
N LYS A 313 -6.95 30.20 -5.27
CA LYS A 313 -6.32 29.98 -6.57
C LYS A 313 -6.93 28.73 -7.19
N LEU A 314 -7.92 28.97 -8.04
CA LEU A 314 -8.37 28.06 -9.08
C LEU A 314 -7.57 28.32 -10.35
#